data_AF-A0A2V5ZRX7-F1
#
_entry.id   AF-A0A2V5ZRX7-F1
#
_cell.length_a   1.000
_cell.length_b   1.000
_cell.length_c   1.000
_cell.angle_alpha   90.00
_cell.angle_beta   90.00
_cell.angle_gamma   90.00
#
_symmetry.space_group_name_H-M   'P 1'
#
loop_
_entity.id
_entity.type
_entity.pdbx_description
1 polymer ?
#
loop_
_entity_poly.entity_id
_entity_poly.type
_entity_poly.pdbx_seq_one_letter_code
_entity_poly.pdbx_strand_id
1 'polypeptide(L)'
;MCIIGLSPAFSTSAQAYSINDVSGNYVDQVDGWLKILGNGNSPVNYSPLMGIGLVTFYPGTASFHADWTLRHDAENHSQIHDGTYTVDANGHGTMTWQDHHRDFYIVNGGAELKWTNTDAAGDFVMASIGTMTKQ
;
A
#
# COMPACT_ATOMS: atom_id res chain seq x y z
N MET A 1 50.59 -14.28 23.31
CA MET A 1 50.24 -13.19 22.37
C MET A 1 48.83 -13.47 21.88
N CYS A 2 47.82 -12.80 22.44
CA CYS A 2 46.41 -13.03 22.11
C CYS A 2 45.97 -11.91 21.16
N ILE A 3 45.58 -12.28 19.93
CA ILE A 3 44.88 -11.38 19.02
C ILE A 3 43.43 -11.30 19.54
N ILE A 4 43.09 -10.18 20.17
CA ILE A 4 41.71 -9.85 20.52
C ILE A 4 41.05 -9.43 19.21
N GLY A 5 40.29 -10.33 18.60
CA GLY A 5 39.53 -10.05 17.40
C GLY A 5 38.43 -9.04 17.72
N LEU A 6 38.64 -7.78 17.33
CA LEU A 6 37.56 -6.80 17.27
C LEU A 6 36.57 -7.30 16.22
N SER A 7 35.40 -7.75 16.67
CA SER A 7 34.26 -7.97 15.78
C SER A 7 33.98 -6.68 15.01
N PRO A 8 33.66 -6.72 13.70
CA PRO A 8 33.21 -5.54 12.99
C PRO A 8 32.01 -4.95 13.74
N ALA A 9 32.15 -3.71 14.20
CA ALA A 9 31.01 -2.95 14.67
C ALA A 9 30.21 -2.57 13.41
N PHE A 10 29.17 -3.34 13.11
CA PHE A 10 28.17 -2.92 12.14
C PHE A 10 27.40 -1.75 12.77
N SER A 11 27.79 -0.53 12.42
CA SER A 11 26.97 0.65 12.68
C SER A 11 25.75 0.55 11.77
N THR A 12 24.66 -0.03 12.28
CA THR A 12 23.34 0.26 11.71
C THR A 12 23.02 1.70 12.09
N SER A 13 23.46 2.68 11.28
CA SER A 13 22.61 3.86 11.15
C SER A 13 21.35 3.34 10.47
N ALA A 14 20.40 2.81 11.26
CA ALA A 14 19.06 2.57 10.78
C ALA A 14 18.56 3.96 10.37
N GLN A 15 18.63 4.24 9.08
CA GLN A 15 18.10 5.47 8.53
C GLN A 15 16.62 5.44 8.88
N ALA A 16 16.18 6.34 9.77
CA ALA A 16 14.79 6.41 10.15
C ALA A 16 14.00 6.86 8.92
N TYR A 17 13.00 6.08 8.54
CA TYR A 17 12.11 6.45 7.46
C TYR A 17 11.26 7.65 7.86
N SER A 18 10.81 8.37 6.85
CA SER A 18 10.02 9.59 6.97
C SER A 18 9.02 9.70 5.84
N ILE A 19 8.08 10.62 6.01
CA ILE A 19 7.08 10.94 4.99
C ILE A 19 7.69 11.37 3.63
N ASN A 20 8.93 11.85 3.64
CA ASN A 20 9.61 12.30 2.42
C ASN A 20 10.13 11.13 1.57
N ASP A 21 10.41 9.97 2.18
CA ASP A 21 10.96 8.80 1.49
C ASP A 21 9.97 8.19 0.50
N VAL A 22 8.66 8.44 0.71
CA VAL A 22 7.59 7.98 -0.20
C VAL A 22 7.10 9.05 -1.17
N SER A 23 7.67 10.25 -1.17
CA SER A 23 7.20 11.34 -2.03
C SER A 23 7.27 11.01 -3.53
N GLY A 24 6.33 11.55 -4.31
CA GLY A 24 6.29 11.41 -5.76
C GLY A 24 5.22 10.44 -6.27
N ASN A 25 5.38 10.00 -7.52
CA ASN A 25 4.40 9.18 -8.23
C ASN A 25 4.80 7.70 -8.22
N TYR A 26 3.81 6.83 -8.03
CA TYR A 26 3.98 5.38 -8.06
C TYR A 26 2.91 4.77 -8.95
N VAL A 27 3.33 3.81 -9.78
CA VAL A 27 2.40 2.88 -10.43
C VAL A 27 2.00 1.83 -9.40
N ASP A 28 0.72 1.78 -9.05
CA ASP A 28 0.16 0.77 -8.17
C ASP A 28 -0.36 -0.41 -8.98
N GLN A 29 0.14 -1.62 -8.70
CA GLN A 29 -0.40 -2.86 -9.22
C GLN A 29 -1.05 -3.65 -8.10
N VAL A 30 -2.29 -4.08 -8.36
CA VAL A 30 -3.14 -4.78 -7.40
C VAL A 30 -3.50 -6.15 -7.94
N ASP A 31 -3.38 -7.17 -7.10
CA ASP A 31 -3.84 -8.52 -7.39
C ASP A 31 -4.53 -9.09 -6.14
N GLY A 32 -5.71 -9.70 -6.29
CA GLY A 32 -6.45 -10.22 -5.15
C GLY A 32 -7.80 -10.82 -5.49
N TRP A 33 -8.68 -10.87 -4.48
CA TRP A 33 -10.02 -11.44 -4.58
C TRP A 33 -11.05 -10.51 -3.96
N LEU A 34 -11.94 -9.95 -4.78
CA LEU A 34 -13.04 -9.17 -4.27
C LEU A 34 -14.11 -10.11 -3.68
N LYS A 35 -14.41 -9.96 -2.38
CA LYS A 35 -15.61 -10.56 -1.79
C LYS A 35 -16.81 -9.71 -2.18
N ILE A 36 -17.77 -10.32 -2.87
CA ILE A 36 -19.01 -9.70 -3.26
C ILE A 36 -20.07 -10.17 -2.26
N LEU A 37 -20.63 -9.21 -1.50
CA LEU A 37 -21.72 -9.50 -0.59
C LEU A 37 -22.96 -9.85 -1.40
N GLY A 38 -23.49 -11.05 -1.19
CA GLY A 38 -24.80 -11.41 -1.72
C GLY A 38 -25.91 -10.65 -0.99
N ASN A 39 -27.02 -10.36 -1.69
CA ASN A 39 -28.21 -9.79 -1.08
C ASN A 39 -29.30 -10.86 -0.92
N GLY A 40 -29.85 -10.99 0.30
CA GLY A 40 -31.10 -11.71 0.65
C GLY A 40 -31.16 -13.20 0.30
N ASN A 41 -31.08 -13.52 -0.99
CA ASN A 41 -31.13 -14.86 -1.57
C ASN A 41 -29.86 -15.24 -2.36
N SER A 42 -28.90 -14.34 -2.54
CA SER A 42 -27.62 -14.66 -3.21
C SER A 42 -26.55 -15.01 -2.18
N PRO A 43 -25.79 -16.10 -2.36
CA PRO A 43 -24.65 -16.40 -1.50
C PRO A 43 -23.53 -15.37 -1.70
N VAL A 44 -22.67 -15.22 -0.70
CA VAL A 44 -21.39 -14.52 -0.86
C VAL A 44 -20.58 -15.22 -1.94
N ASN A 45 -20.08 -14.46 -2.91
CA ASN A 45 -19.19 -14.93 -3.96
C ASN A 45 -17.87 -14.16 -3.96
N TYR A 46 -16.86 -14.72 -4.62
CA TYR A 46 -15.54 -14.09 -4.77
C TYR A 46 -15.23 -13.94 -6.26
N SER A 47 -14.73 -12.77 -6.64
CA SER A 47 -14.32 -12.46 -8.01
C SER A 47 -12.82 -12.12 -8.04
N PRO A 48 -12.06 -12.61 -9.03
CA PRO A 48 -10.68 -12.17 -9.22
C PRO A 48 -10.63 -10.65 -9.37
N LEU A 49 -9.75 -10.01 -8.61
CA LEU A 49 -9.50 -8.58 -8.67
C LEU A 49 -8.10 -8.36 -9.25
N MET A 50 -8.04 -7.58 -10.32
CA MET A 50 -6.79 -6.99 -10.81
C MET A 50 -6.94 -5.49 -10.80
N GLY A 51 -5.85 -4.76 -10.62
CA GLY A 51 -5.88 -3.31 -10.65
C GLY A 51 -4.58 -2.70 -11.10
N ILE A 52 -4.68 -1.55 -11.75
CA ILE A 52 -3.55 -0.68 -12.02
C ILE A 52 -3.94 0.76 -11.77
N GLY A 53 -3.00 1.58 -11.32
CA GLY A 53 -3.23 3.02 -11.27
C GLY A 53 -2.01 3.83 -10.89
N LEU A 54 -2.23 5.12 -10.69
CA LEU A 54 -1.23 6.08 -10.29
C LEU A 54 -1.55 6.60 -8.89
N VAL A 55 -0.56 6.54 -7.99
CA VAL A 55 -0.65 7.13 -6.66
C VAL A 55 0.43 8.21 -6.52
N THR A 56 0.01 9.42 -6.18
CA THR A 56 0.91 10.55 -5.95
C THR A 56 0.90 10.91 -4.47
N PHE A 57 2.07 10.84 -3.82
CA PHE A 57 2.25 11.25 -2.43
C PHE A 57 2.82 12.67 -2.31
N TYR A 58 2.13 13.50 -1.54
CA TYR A 58 2.48 14.90 -1.26
C TYR A 58 2.96 15.04 0.18
N PRO A 59 4.29 15.03 0.45
CA PRO A 59 4.80 15.04 1.82
C PRO A 59 4.49 16.34 2.57
N GLY A 60 4.42 17.48 1.87
CA GLY A 60 4.17 18.79 2.49
C GLY A 60 2.81 18.91 3.17
N THR A 61 1.83 18.12 2.74
CA THR A 61 0.46 18.10 3.29
C THR A 61 0.08 16.76 3.92
N ALA A 62 1.01 15.80 3.94
CA ALA A 62 0.74 14.42 4.33
C ALA A 62 -0.49 13.81 3.62
N SER A 63 -0.67 14.14 2.35
CA SER A 63 -1.82 13.72 1.54
C SER A 63 -1.41 12.92 0.32
N PHE A 64 -2.32 12.11 -0.21
CA PHE A 64 -2.12 11.41 -1.47
C PHE A 64 -3.33 11.60 -2.39
N HIS A 65 -3.09 11.41 -3.68
CA HIS A 65 -4.11 11.27 -4.71
C HIS A 65 -3.91 9.93 -5.41
N ALA A 66 -4.98 9.18 -5.62
CA ALA A 66 -4.96 7.90 -6.31
C ALA A 66 -6.00 7.88 -7.44
N ASP A 67 -5.55 7.45 -8.62
CA ASP A 67 -6.40 7.14 -9.77
C ASP A 67 -6.18 5.68 -10.14
N TRP A 68 -7.17 4.84 -9.84
CA TRP A 68 -7.14 3.39 -10.05
C TRP A 68 -8.16 2.96 -11.08
N THR A 69 -7.78 1.96 -11.89
CA THR A 69 -8.71 1.13 -12.65
C THR A 69 -8.65 -0.27 -12.10
N LEU A 70 -9.74 -0.71 -11.48
CA LEU A 70 -9.91 -2.06 -10.97
C LEU A 70 -10.72 -2.89 -11.96
N ARG A 71 -10.38 -4.15 -12.12
CA ARG A 71 -11.09 -5.11 -12.96
C ARG A 71 -11.53 -6.30 -12.13
N HIS A 72 -12.82 -6.56 -12.12
CA HIS A 72 -13.44 -7.76 -11.58
C HIS A 72 -14.75 -8.03 -12.33
N ASP A 73 -15.27 -9.25 -12.28
CA ASP A 73 -16.52 -9.65 -12.98
C ASP A 73 -16.56 -9.30 -14.48
N ALA A 74 -15.38 -9.32 -15.12
CA ALA A 74 -15.17 -8.92 -16.52
C ALA A 74 -15.46 -7.43 -16.85
N GLU A 75 -15.62 -6.59 -15.83
CA GLU A 75 -15.85 -5.15 -15.94
C GLU A 75 -14.67 -4.34 -15.39
N ASN A 76 -14.50 -3.11 -15.91
CA ASN A 76 -13.53 -2.16 -15.40
C ASN A 76 -14.26 -1.09 -14.58
N HIS A 77 -13.71 -0.76 -13.41
CA HIS A 77 -14.22 0.22 -12.48
C HIS A 77 -13.13 1.25 -12.20
N SER A 78 -13.34 2.48 -12.65
CA SER A 78 -12.46 3.60 -12.33
C SER A 78 -12.79 4.16 -10.94
N GLN A 79 -11.76 4.40 -10.15
CA GLN A 79 -11.86 4.93 -8.80
C GLN A 79 -10.84 6.02 -8.59
N ILE A 80 -11.30 7.16 -8.06
CA ILE A 80 -10.44 8.29 -7.70
C ILE A 80 -10.60 8.52 -6.21
N HIS A 81 -9.48 8.52 -5.50
CA HIS A 81 -9.45 8.71 -4.06
C HIS A 81 -8.39 9.74 -3.66
N ASP A 82 -8.81 10.69 -2.85
CA ASP A 82 -7.92 11.58 -2.12
C ASP A 82 -7.92 11.16 -0.65
N GLY A 83 -6.76 11.27 -0.02
CA GLY A 83 -6.63 10.86 1.37
C GLY A 83 -5.39 11.42 2.05
N THR A 84 -5.16 10.93 3.25
CA THR A 84 -3.99 11.25 4.06
C THR A 84 -3.13 10.02 4.25
N TYR A 85 -1.85 10.21 4.57
CA TYR A 85 -0.98 9.10 4.89
C TYR A 85 0.02 9.45 5.99
N THR A 86 0.51 8.42 6.65
CA THR A 86 1.56 8.50 7.67
C THR A 86 2.72 7.59 7.28
N VAL A 87 3.91 7.88 7.81
CA VAL A 87 5.09 7.00 7.74
C VAL A 87 5.76 7.06 9.10
N ASP A 88 5.94 5.90 9.72
CA ASP A 88 6.71 5.76 10.95
C ASP A 88 8.21 5.53 10.67
N ALA A 89 9.01 5.57 11.73
CA ALA A 89 10.45 5.43 11.64
C ALA A 89 10.91 4.05 11.13
N ASN A 90 10.04 3.04 11.17
CA ASN A 90 10.31 1.68 10.70
C ASN A 90 9.97 1.48 9.22
N GLY A 91 9.46 2.52 8.56
CA GLY A 91 9.07 2.46 7.15
C GLY A 91 7.70 1.83 6.93
N HIS A 92 6.92 1.64 8.00
CA HIS A 92 5.51 1.34 7.87
C HIS A 92 4.73 2.64 7.68
N GLY A 93 3.76 2.64 6.79
CA GLY A 93 2.86 3.75 6.60
C GLY A 93 1.43 3.30 6.39
N THR A 94 0.50 4.17 6.72
CA THR A 94 -0.93 3.91 6.55
C THR A 94 -1.51 5.00 5.67
N MET A 95 -2.20 4.61 4.60
CA MET A 95 -3.05 5.46 3.78
C MET A 95 -4.48 5.39 4.31
N THR A 96 -5.16 6.53 4.40
CA THR A 96 -6.57 6.61 4.84
C THR A 96 -7.36 7.50 3.88
N TRP A 97 -8.49 6.99 3.40
CA TRP A 97 -9.43 7.74 2.56
C TRP A 97 -10.86 7.27 2.88
N GLN A 98 -11.81 8.21 2.98
CA GLN A 98 -13.18 7.90 3.39
C GLN A 98 -13.21 7.09 4.71
N ASP A 99 -13.81 5.90 4.71
CA ASP A 99 -13.83 4.90 5.78
C ASP A 99 -12.84 3.74 5.57
N HIS A 100 -11.93 3.89 4.60
CA HIS A 100 -10.96 2.89 4.20
C HIS A 100 -9.53 3.20 4.66
N HIS A 101 -8.75 2.13 4.84
CA HIS A 101 -7.33 2.20 5.15
C HIS A 101 -6.50 1.07 4.52
N ARG A 102 -5.26 1.42 4.18
CA ARG A 102 -4.27 0.52 3.61
C ARG A 102 -2.93 0.74 4.28
N ASP A 103 -2.34 -0.35 4.75
CA ASP A 103 -0.99 -0.34 5.29
C ASP A 103 0.02 -0.66 4.19
N PHE A 104 1.14 0.05 4.18
CA PHE A 104 2.25 -0.16 3.27
C PHE A 104 3.59 -0.17 4.01
N TYR A 105 4.58 -0.79 3.37
CA TYR A 105 5.95 -0.88 3.85
C TYR A 105 6.88 -0.39 2.75
N ILE A 106 7.76 0.54 3.13
CA ILE A 106 8.81 1.05 2.27
C ILE A 106 9.83 -0.05 2.04
N VAL A 107 10.02 -0.43 0.78
CA VAL A 107 11.04 -1.38 0.36
C VAL A 107 11.95 -0.73 -0.68
N ASN A 108 13.13 -1.33 -0.89
CA ASN A 108 14.11 -0.85 -1.87
C ASN A 108 14.38 0.68 -1.78
N GLY A 109 14.47 1.22 -0.55
CA GLY A 109 14.74 2.64 -0.31
C GLY A 109 13.66 3.61 -0.79
N GLY A 110 12.40 3.17 -0.91
CA GLY A 110 11.30 4.00 -1.42
C GLY A 110 11.14 3.96 -2.93
N ALA A 111 11.93 3.17 -3.65
CA ALA A 111 11.66 2.86 -5.06
C ALA A 111 10.42 1.96 -5.22
N GLU A 112 10.03 1.25 -4.15
CA GLU A 112 8.88 0.36 -4.15
C GLU A 112 8.20 0.35 -2.78
N LEU A 113 6.87 0.25 -2.76
CA LEU A 113 6.08 0.05 -1.55
C LEU A 113 5.29 -1.25 -1.70
N LYS A 114 5.36 -2.12 -0.70
CA LYS A 114 4.46 -3.29 -0.59
C LYS A 114 3.31 -2.94 0.31
N TRP A 115 2.08 -3.25 -0.07
CA TRP A 115 0.93 -2.89 0.73
C TRP A 115 -0.06 -4.04 0.89
N THR A 116 -0.85 -3.96 1.95
CA THR A 116 -2.01 -4.80 2.23
C THR A 116 -3.17 -3.93 2.67
N ASN A 117 -4.38 -4.29 2.26
CA ASN A 117 -5.56 -3.66 2.85
C ASN A 117 -5.84 -4.24 4.23
N THR A 118 -6.34 -3.39 5.13
CA THR A 118 -6.63 -3.75 6.52
C THR A 118 -8.09 -3.45 6.91
N ASP A 119 -8.91 -3.05 5.94
CA ASP A 119 -10.34 -2.81 6.11
C ASP A 119 -11.11 -4.02 6.67
N ALA A 120 -12.17 -3.73 7.42
CA ALA A 120 -13.00 -4.76 8.04
C ALA A 120 -13.74 -5.59 6.99
N ALA A 121 -14.03 -6.85 7.33
CA ALA A 121 -14.64 -7.79 6.41
C ALA A 121 -16.11 -7.45 6.06
N GLY A 122 -16.32 -6.62 5.05
CA GLY A 122 -17.66 -6.20 4.63
C GLY A 122 -17.67 -4.98 3.70
N ASP A 123 -16.66 -4.12 3.85
CA ASP A 123 -16.46 -2.98 2.98
C ASP A 123 -15.49 -3.34 1.85
N PHE A 124 -15.60 -2.59 0.76
CA PHE A 124 -14.93 -2.85 -0.50
C PHE A 124 -13.41 -3.12 -0.32
N VAL A 125 -12.91 -4.10 -1.08
CA VAL A 125 -11.50 -4.56 -1.19
C VAL A 125 -10.99 -5.51 -0.09
N MET A 126 -11.43 -6.76 -0.17
CA MET A 126 -11.03 -7.86 0.70
C MET A 126 -9.74 -8.53 0.22
N ALA A 127 -8.73 -8.65 1.09
CA ALA A 127 -7.51 -9.45 0.90
C ALA A 127 -6.75 -9.21 -0.42
N SER A 128 -6.57 -7.95 -0.81
CA SER A 128 -5.59 -7.59 -1.84
C SER A 128 -4.27 -7.21 -1.21
N ILE A 129 -3.22 -7.63 -1.89
CA ILE A 129 -1.88 -7.12 -1.71
C ILE A 129 -1.51 -6.41 -3.01
N GLY A 130 -0.58 -5.49 -2.91
CA GLY A 130 -0.10 -4.84 -4.11
C GLY A 130 1.29 -4.28 -3.96
N THR A 131 1.77 -3.77 -5.07
CA THR A 131 3.08 -3.17 -5.20
C THR A 131 2.94 -1.82 -5.88
N MET A 132 3.40 -0.78 -5.20
CA MET A 132 3.56 0.54 -5.78
C MET A 132 5.01 0.71 -6.20
N THR A 133 5.27 0.92 -7.48
CA THR A 133 6.62 1.12 -8.01
C THR A 133 6.81 2.57 -8.43
N LYS A 134 7.88 3.22 -7.96
CA LYS A 134 8.14 4.63 -8.22
C LYS A 134 8.41 4.87 -9.72
N GLN A 135 7.87 5.96 -10.26
CA GLN A 135 8.14 6.43 -11.62
C GLN A 135 9.42 7.26 -11.75
#